data_AF-A0A450YYR9-F1
#
_entry.id   AF-A0A450YYR9-F1
#
_cell.length_a   1.000
_cell.length_b   1.000
_cell.length_c   1.000
_cell.angle_alpha   90.00
_cell.angle_beta   90.00
_cell.angle_gamma   90.00
#
_symmetry.space_group_name_H-M   'P 1'
#
loop_
_entity.id
_entity.type
_entity.pdbx_description
1 polymer ?
#
loop_
_entity_poly.entity_id
_entity_poly.type
_entity_poly.pdbx_seq_one_letter_code
_entity_poly.pdbx_strand_id
1 'polypeptide(L)' 'FKFVSLKESGLDGKTLEKMDAEALRSLPAVREKQREAQEGLARYRERLKRKFGDALRLRSFGVVALGFERLVFWEWN' A
#
# COMPACT_ATOMS: atom_id res chain seq x y z
N PHE A 1 -3.88 1.90 3.24
CA PHE A 1 -3.65 0.80 2.29
C PHE A 1 -4.06 1.25 0.90
N LYS A 2 -3.31 0.87 -0.14
CA LYS A 2 -3.64 1.08 -1.55
C LYS A 2 -3.31 -0.18 -2.33
N PHE A 3 -3.98 -0.36 -3.46
CA PHE A 3 -3.81 -1.51 -4.34
C PHE A 3 -3.57 -1.04 -5.76
N VAL A 4 -2.66 -1.73 -6.45
CA VAL A 4 -2.43 -1.62 -7.89
C VAL A 4 -2.70 -2.99 -8.48
N SER A 5 -3.64 -3.07 -9.42
CA SER A 5 -3.89 -4.33 -10.13
C SER A 5 -2.80 -4.62 -11.15
N LEU A 6 -2.58 -5.91 -11.45
CA LEU A 6 -1.65 -6.32 -12.49
C LEU A 6 -1.99 -5.68 -13.85
N LYS A 7 -3.28 -5.58 -14.17
CA LYS A 7 -3.80 -4.92 -15.37
C LYS A 7 -3.40 -3.44 -15.44
N GLU A 8 -3.54 -2.71 -14.35
CA GLU A 8 -3.14 -1.28 -14.28
C GLU A 8 -1.63 -1.11 -14.38
N SER A 9 -0.84 -2.09 -13.93
CA SER A 9 0.61 -2.08 -14.09
C SER A 9 1.09 -2.49 -15.49
N GLY A 10 0.23 -3.13 -16.30
CA GLY A 10 0.59 -3.68 -17.61
C GLY A 10 1.52 -4.90 -17.54
N LEU A 11 1.68 -5.50 -16.35
CA LEU A 11 2.61 -6.59 -16.07
C LEU A 11 1.85 -7.84 -15.60
N ASP A 12 2.39 -9.02 -15.90
CA ASP A 12 1.94 -10.28 -15.30
C ASP A 12 2.71 -10.57 -13.99
N GLY A 13 2.19 -11.48 -13.16
CA GLY A 13 2.79 -11.77 -11.87
C GLY A 13 4.17 -12.42 -11.97
N LYS A 14 4.43 -13.23 -13.01
CA LYS A 14 5.75 -13.84 -13.26
C LYS A 14 6.82 -12.79 -13.54
N THR A 15 6.46 -11.70 -14.20
CA THR A 15 7.37 -10.58 -14.45
C THR A 15 7.66 -9.84 -13.16
N LEU A 16 6.63 -9.56 -12.35
CA LEU A 16 6.80 -8.89 -11.05
C LEU A 16 7.63 -9.69 -10.06
N GLU A 17 7.47 -11.01 -10.02
CA GLU A 17 8.21 -11.90 -9.11
C GLU A 17 9.74 -11.79 -9.29
N LYS A 18 10.18 -11.49 -10.50
CA LYS A 18 11.61 -11.35 -10.84
C LYS A 18 12.17 -9.95 -10.58
N MET A 19 11.31 -8.98 -10.27
CA MET A 19 11.73 -7.60 -10.02
C MET A 19 12.20 -7.45 -8.58
N ASP A 20 13.29 -6.71 -8.38
CA ASP A 20 13.70 -6.32 -7.05
C ASP A 20 12.80 -5.21 -6.47
N ALA A 21 13.01 -4.91 -5.18
CA ALA A 21 12.22 -3.92 -4.47
C ALA A 21 12.35 -2.50 -5.04
N GLU A 22 13.49 -2.14 -5.64
CA GLU A 22 13.71 -0.81 -6.20
C GLU A 22 12.97 -0.64 -7.53
N ALA A 23 13.02 -1.66 -8.37
CA ALA A 23 12.29 -1.75 -9.62
C ALA A 23 10.78 -1.69 -9.37
N LEU A 24 10.27 -2.46 -8.40
CA LEU A 24 8.86 -2.45 -8.00
C LEU A 24 8.40 -1.08 -7.50
N ARG A 25 9.23 -0.37 -6.70
CA ARG A 25 8.94 1.00 -6.23
C ARG A 25 9.00 2.05 -7.34
N SER A 26 9.69 1.75 -8.43
CA SER A 26 9.83 2.66 -9.56
C SER A 26 8.69 2.59 -10.56
N LEU A 27 7.81 1.59 -10.45
CA LEU A 27 6.61 1.48 -11.28
C LEU A 27 5.71 2.73 -11.12
N PRO A 28 5.31 3.39 -12.22
CA PRO A 28 4.49 4.60 -12.17
C PRO A 28 3.20 4.43 -11.34
N ALA A 29 2.48 3.33 -11.55
CA ALA A 29 1.24 3.03 -10.82
C ALA A 29 1.49 2.85 -9.31
N VAL A 30 2.63 2.27 -8.91
CA VAL A 30 3.01 2.13 -7.50
C VAL A 30 3.33 3.50 -6.90
N ARG A 31 4.09 4.35 -7.61
CA ARG A 31 4.42 5.72 -7.15
C ARG A 31 3.17 6.59 -6.97
N GLU A 32 2.23 6.49 -7.89
CA GLU A 32 0.95 7.18 -7.79
C GLU A 32 0.18 6.77 -6.53
N LYS A 33 0.03 5.46 -6.30
CA LYS A 33 -0.63 4.95 -5.09
C LYS A 33 0.14 5.26 -3.81
N GLN A 34 1.46 5.32 -3.85
CA GLN A 34 2.27 5.79 -2.71
C GLN A 34 1.93 7.24 -2.36
N ARG A 35 1.85 8.14 -3.35
CA ARG A 35 1.48 9.54 -3.14
C ARG A 35 0.07 9.66 -2.53
N GLU A 36 -0.92 8.97 -3.11
CA GLU A 36 -2.28 8.95 -2.55
C GLU A 36 -2.32 8.43 -1.11
N ALA A 37 -1.52 7.41 -0.79
CA ALA A 37 -1.42 6.88 0.56
C ALA A 37 -0.83 7.92 1.52
N GLN A 38 0.24 8.62 1.12
CA GLN A 38 0.90 9.65 1.91
C GLN A 38 -0.05 10.81 2.24
N GLU A 39 -0.80 11.29 1.25
CA GLU A 39 -1.80 12.36 1.45
C GLU A 39 -2.91 11.93 2.43
N GLY A 40 -3.40 10.70 2.30
CA GLY A 40 -4.38 10.15 3.24
C GLY A 40 -3.82 10.00 4.65
N LEU A 41 -2.58 9.54 4.76
CA LEU A 41 -1.85 9.36 6.02
C LEU A 41 -1.62 10.67 6.75
N ALA A 42 -1.30 11.76 6.04
CA ALA A 42 -1.12 13.08 6.65
C ALA A 42 -2.39 13.52 7.40
N ARG A 43 -3.56 13.42 6.74
CA ARG A 43 -4.85 13.77 7.34
C ARG A 43 -5.20 12.87 8.54
N TYR A 44 -4.95 11.57 8.41
CA TYR A 44 -5.23 10.61 9.49
C TYR A 44 -4.32 10.83 10.70
N ARG A 45 -3.02 11.05 10.47
CA ARG A 45 -2.04 11.35 11.53
C ARG A 45 -2.42 12.61 12.29
N GLU A 46 -2.86 13.66 11.59
CA GLU A 46 -3.30 14.89 12.23
C GLU A 46 -4.51 14.65 13.16
N ARG A 47 -5.52 13.92 12.69
CA ARG A 47 -6.68 13.54 13.52
C ARG A 47 -6.28 12.76 14.77
N LEU A 48 -5.37 11.80 14.64
CA LEU A 48 -4.89 11.04 15.78
C LEU A 48 -4.10 11.89 16.77
N LYS A 49 -3.22 12.79 16.28
CA LYS A 49 -2.49 13.73 17.14
C LYS A 49 -3.43 14.66 17.90
N ARG A 50 -4.47 15.19 17.25
CA ARG A 50 -5.48 16.03 17.93
C ARG A 50 -6.22 15.27 19.03
N LYS A 51 -6.50 13.98 18.82
CA LYS A 51 -7.25 13.15 19.78
C LYS A 51 -6.41 12.67 20.96
N PHE A 52 -5.16 12.27 20.72
CA PHE A 52 -4.35 11.56 21.70
C PHE A 52 -3.12 12.35 22.19
N GLY A 53 -2.79 13.48 21.56
CA GLY A 53 -1.61 14.26 21.88
C GLY A 53 -0.35 13.39 21.88
N ASP A 54 0.45 13.52 22.92
CA ASP A 54 1.67 12.74 23.15
C ASP A 54 1.46 11.51 24.05
N ALA A 55 0.21 11.21 24.42
CA ALA A 55 -0.10 10.07 25.30
C ALA A 55 0.27 8.71 24.65
N LEU A 56 0.33 8.65 23.32
CA LEU A 56 0.65 7.45 22.56
C LEU A 56 1.80 7.72 21.57
N ARG A 57 2.75 6.78 21.48
CA ARG A 57 3.85 6.81 20.49
C ARG A 57 3.37 6.32 19.12
N LEU A 58 2.52 7.11 18.47
CA LEU A 58 1.89 6.73 17.22
C LEU A 58 2.88 6.71 16.05
N ARG A 59 2.83 5.64 15.26
CA ARG A 59 3.51 5.51 13.96
C ARG A 59 2.48 5.35 12.86
N SER A 60 2.82 5.79 11.66
CA SER A 60 1.91 5.77 10.51
C SER A 60 2.62 5.13 9.33
N PHE A 61 1.98 4.15 8.70
CA PHE A 61 2.58 3.36 7.62
C PHE A 61 1.68 3.38 6.38
N GLY A 62 2.29 3.55 5.21
CA GLY A 62 1.65 3.37 3.92
C GLY A 62 2.02 2.01 3.34
N VAL A 63 1.01 1.25 2.93
CA VAL A 63 1.19 -0.04 2.24
C VAL A 63 0.53 0.08 0.88
N VAL A 64 1.31 -0.20 -0.17
CA VAL A 64 0.83 -0.38 -1.54
C VAL A 64 1.04 -1.84 -1.90
N ALA A 65 -0.05 -2.57 -2.13
CA ALA A 65 -0.01 -3.92 -2.65
C ALA A 65 -0.05 -3.88 -4.18
N LEU A 66 0.76 -4.71 -4.83
CA LEU A 66 0.84 -4.82 -6.28
C LEU A 66 0.48 -6.25 -6.70
N GLY A 67 -0.68 -6.38 -7.35
CA GLY A 67 -1.21 -7.66 -7.80
C GLY A 67 -1.71 -8.57 -6.68
N PHE A 68 -2.66 -9.43 -7.07
CA PHE A 68 -3.07 -10.64 -6.35
C PHE A 68 -3.42 -11.66 -7.42
N GLU A 69 -2.70 -12.77 -7.53
CA GLU A 69 -3.03 -13.79 -8.54
C GLU A 69 -4.18 -14.71 -8.10
N ARG A 70 -4.41 -14.87 -6.78
CA ARG A 70 -5.65 -15.36 -6.17
C ARG A 70 -5.57 -15.21 -4.65
N LEU A 71 -6.64 -14.72 -4.01
CA LEU A 71 -6.85 -14.88 -2.56
C LEU A 71 -8.16 -15.66 -2.38
N VAL A 72 -8.06 -16.84 -1.75
CA VAL A 72 -9.22 -17.67 -1.42
C VAL A 72 -9.26 -17.84 0.09
N PHE A 73 -10.40 -17.54 0.70
CA PHE A 73 -10.59 -17.59 2.14
C PHE A 73 -11.75 -18.49 2.47
N TRP A 74 -11.63 -19.25 3.56
CA TRP A 74 -12.70 -20.03 4.16
C TRP A 74 -12.55 -19.98 5.67
N GLU A 75 -13.67 -19.84 6.36
CA GLU A 75 -13.78 -19.87 7.81
C GLU A 75 -14.48 -21.17 8.22
N TRP A 76 -13.97 -21.82 9.25
CA TRP A 76 -14.64 -22.95 9.90
C TRP A 76 -15.18 -22.47 11.24
N ASN A 77 -16.41 -22.89 11.58
CA ASN A 77 -16.99 -22.77 12.93
C ASN A 77 -16.22 -23.62 13.94
#